data_AF-A0A937ERJ0-F1
#
_entry.id   AF-A0A937ERJ0-F1
#
_cell.length_a   1.000
_cell.length_b   1.000
_cell.length_c   1.000
_cell.angle_alpha   90.00
_cell.angle_beta   90.00
_cell.angle_gamma   90.00
#
_symmetry.space_group_name_H-M   'P 1'
#
loop_
_entity.id
_entity.type
_entity.pdbx_description
1 polymer ?
#
loop_
_entity_poly.entity_id
_entity_poly.type
_entity_poly.pdbx_seq_one_letter_code
_entity_poly.pdbx_strand_id
1 'polypeptide(L)'
;MSSSLADFRTERRQDQELQARQARENKALDVDLELRKEESQFERQMRLRAQELEAERLKAEEARKDKAQKDAAELAKKQAAEAAKLQREKERRKERERDRRLRRERWQQRLDAAPKWLAEHLDLSAALAVMACSIVPALISQASSLSDTGIVDAMGWAGGLLVALLPFMLECSAWAATAGEAKAMKQGRSPWPYRIAVYAFAGLASWVNYLHGRNVGGDRYGVLLGSVPAASSIIPILVWQLVQLGRHIEYRERLRAERNRRRDARATRKTRRKDLPKVWDAAKRLRAIAGFERLSEEDAWTVAYTVFEGAGSEALSDEILALLSAEMLGDLVEAEGRRTVVLEALAEVRFERRRLSETLARRASTEGSEKDAEESVKESAEQSATLPVRVFEASSSGLVTVSEKPRLRTVSPQINQSVPASARTSESAPARTRETTRPRTRKARTASAVRNLSPGARKAASVSAKAYNANENADIEEWIRGELAAGRKVGFKEVADETEKRRQANLPKKKAAELGRPSKTWAYTRISEAKNPVRRSA
;
A
#
# COMPACT_ATOMS: atom_id res chain seq x y z
N MET A 1 -7.11 -38.24 -141.30
CA MET A 1 -7.17 -37.14 -142.29
C MET A 1 -6.40 -35.95 -141.73
N SER A 2 -5.94 -35.02 -142.56
CA SER A 2 -5.15 -33.86 -142.12
C SER A 2 -6.03 -32.86 -141.37
N SER A 3 -5.83 -32.72 -140.06
CA SER A 3 -6.49 -31.68 -139.25
C SER A 3 -6.17 -30.30 -139.80
N SER A 4 -7.18 -29.47 -140.06
CA SER A 4 -6.95 -28.16 -140.63
C SER A 4 -6.30 -27.25 -139.59
N LEU A 5 -5.31 -26.47 -140.01
CA LEU A 5 -4.63 -25.51 -139.13
C LEU A 5 -5.54 -24.33 -138.72
N ALA A 6 -6.78 -24.30 -139.23
CA ALA A 6 -7.87 -23.42 -138.81
C ALA A 6 -8.56 -23.93 -137.52
N ASP A 7 -8.83 -25.23 -137.42
CA ASP A 7 -9.70 -25.80 -136.36
C ASP A 7 -9.10 -25.59 -134.97
N PHE A 8 -7.79 -25.86 -134.85
CA PHE A 8 -6.99 -25.64 -133.64
C PHE A 8 -6.89 -24.14 -133.24
N ARG A 9 -7.19 -23.21 -134.18
CA ARG A 9 -7.27 -21.77 -133.89
C ARG A 9 -8.67 -21.34 -133.44
N THR A 10 -9.71 -22.10 -133.76
CA THR A 10 -11.07 -21.89 -133.24
C THR A 10 -11.27 -22.51 -131.86
N GLU A 11 -10.82 -23.75 -131.63
CA GLU A 11 -10.86 -24.41 -130.31
C GLU A 11 -10.13 -23.56 -129.26
N ARG A 12 -8.89 -23.13 -129.57
CA ARG A 12 -8.09 -22.31 -128.65
C ARG A 12 -8.70 -20.93 -128.33
N ARG A 13 -9.63 -20.41 -129.14
CA ARG A 13 -10.43 -19.22 -128.80
C ARG A 13 -11.59 -19.58 -127.86
N GLN A 14 -12.29 -20.68 -128.12
CA GLN A 14 -13.39 -21.15 -127.26
C GLN A 14 -12.88 -21.51 -125.86
N ASP A 15 -11.73 -22.16 -125.73
CA ASP A 15 -11.06 -22.40 -124.44
C ASP A 15 -10.72 -21.09 -123.72
N GLN A 16 -10.19 -20.08 -124.44
CA GLN A 16 -9.89 -18.77 -123.84
C GLN A 16 -11.15 -18.03 -123.39
N GLU A 17 -12.25 -18.13 -124.13
CA GLU A 17 -13.54 -17.56 -123.74
C GLU A 17 -14.17 -18.30 -122.56
N LEU A 18 -14.06 -19.63 -122.48
CA LEU A 18 -14.53 -20.43 -121.35
C LEU A 18 -13.71 -20.14 -120.08
N GLN A 19 -12.39 -20.10 -120.17
CA GLN A 19 -11.52 -19.68 -119.06
C GLN A 19 -11.81 -18.25 -118.62
N ALA A 20 -12.08 -17.33 -119.57
CA ALA A 20 -12.46 -15.95 -119.25
C ALA A 20 -13.86 -15.82 -118.61
N ARG A 21 -14.78 -16.77 -118.83
CA ARG A 21 -16.06 -16.85 -118.10
C ARG A 21 -15.87 -17.41 -116.69
N GLN A 22 -15.21 -18.57 -116.56
CA GLN A 22 -14.91 -19.18 -115.26
C GLN A 22 -14.11 -18.24 -114.35
N ALA A 23 -13.15 -17.48 -114.88
CA ALA A 23 -12.41 -16.47 -114.12
C ALA A 23 -13.28 -15.29 -113.63
N ARG A 24 -14.40 -14.97 -114.31
CA ARG A 24 -15.38 -13.96 -113.84
C ARG A 24 -16.32 -14.54 -112.79
N GLU A 25 -16.78 -15.77 -112.99
CA GLU A 25 -17.67 -16.48 -112.07
C GLU A 25 -16.97 -16.77 -110.73
N ASN A 26 -15.74 -17.30 -110.76
CA ASN A 26 -14.91 -17.49 -109.57
C ASN A 26 -14.67 -16.16 -108.84
N LYS A 27 -14.33 -15.08 -109.57
CA LYS A 27 -14.12 -13.76 -108.96
C LYS A 27 -15.39 -13.16 -108.34
N ALA A 28 -16.58 -13.47 -108.88
CA ALA A 28 -17.84 -13.09 -108.25
C ALA A 28 -18.09 -13.89 -106.95
N LEU A 29 -17.83 -15.20 -106.97
CA LEU A 29 -17.95 -16.07 -105.79
C LEU A 29 -16.96 -15.69 -104.68
N ASP A 30 -15.73 -15.31 -105.03
CA ASP A 30 -14.73 -14.84 -104.05
C ASP A 30 -15.21 -13.56 -103.35
N VAL A 31 -15.78 -12.59 -104.09
CA VAL A 31 -16.33 -11.34 -103.53
C VAL A 31 -17.54 -11.62 -102.63
N ASP A 32 -18.47 -12.50 -103.03
CA ASP A 32 -19.60 -12.92 -102.19
C ASP A 32 -19.13 -13.63 -100.90
N LEU A 33 -18.04 -14.40 -100.98
CA LEU A 33 -17.43 -15.07 -99.82
C LEU A 33 -16.65 -14.10 -98.94
N GLU A 34 -16.09 -13.01 -99.46
CA GLU A 34 -15.48 -11.94 -98.67
C GLU A 34 -16.54 -11.12 -97.94
N LEU A 35 -17.60 -10.66 -98.63
CA LEU A 35 -18.74 -9.96 -98.03
C LEU A 35 -19.34 -10.74 -96.85
N ARG A 36 -19.63 -12.04 -97.03
CA ARG A 36 -20.16 -12.90 -95.93
C ARG A 36 -19.18 -13.09 -94.78
N LYS A 37 -17.86 -13.09 -95.03
CA LYS A 37 -16.85 -13.10 -93.95
C LYS A 37 -16.90 -11.80 -93.17
N GLU A 38 -16.93 -10.65 -93.85
CA GLU A 38 -17.01 -9.32 -93.22
C GLU A 38 -18.29 -9.15 -92.40
N GLU A 39 -19.46 -9.51 -92.94
CA GLU A 39 -20.74 -9.53 -92.20
C GLU A 39 -20.64 -10.39 -90.93
N SER A 40 -20.11 -11.61 -91.04
CA SER A 40 -19.97 -12.51 -89.89
C SER A 40 -18.97 -12.02 -88.84
N GLN A 41 -17.95 -11.27 -89.24
CA GLN A 41 -16.99 -10.63 -88.33
C GLN A 41 -17.60 -9.41 -87.66
N PHE A 42 -18.34 -8.59 -88.41
CA PHE A 42 -19.06 -7.43 -87.89
C PHE A 42 -20.11 -7.85 -86.86
N GLU A 43 -20.91 -8.88 -87.15
CA GLU A 43 -21.90 -9.40 -86.21
C GLU A 43 -21.25 -9.93 -84.92
N ARG A 44 -20.12 -10.66 -85.02
CA ARG A 44 -19.35 -11.10 -83.86
C ARG A 44 -18.82 -9.94 -83.03
N GLN A 45 -18.28 -8.89 -83.66
CA GLN A 45 -17.84 -7.68 -82.94
C GLN A 45 -19.00 -6.96 -82.25
N MET A 46 -20.17 -6.87 -82.89
CA MET A 46 -21.36 -6.26 -82.30
C MET A 46 -21.91 -7.06 -81.11
N ARG A 47 -21.93 -8.40 -81.21
CA ARG A 47 -22.31 -9.29 -80.09
C ARG A 47 -21.34 -9.18 -78.90
N LEU A 48 -20.03 -9.11 -79.16
CA LEU A 48 -19.02 -8.92 -78.11
C LEU A 48 -19.18 -7.55 -77.42
N ARG A 49 -19.31 -6.46 -78.18
CA ARG A 49 -19.54 -5.12 -77.62
C ARG A 49 -20.83 -5.03 -76.79
N ALA A 50 -21.88 -5.73 -77.19
CA ALA A 50 -23.11 -5.81 -76.40
C ALA A 50 -22.86 -6.49 -75.03
N GLN A 51 -22.15 -7.63 -75.02
CA GLN A 51 -21.79 -8.35 -73.79
C GLN A 51 -20.84 -7.54 -72.90
N GLU A 52 -19.90 -6.79 -73.47
CA GLU A 52 -19.01 -5.88 -72.74
C GLU A 52 -19.80 -4.76 -72.04
N LEU A 53 -20.77 -4.14 -72.74
CA LEU A 53 -21.64 -3.09 -72.19
C LEU A 53 -22.58 -3.63 -71.10
N GLU A 54 -23.09 -4.85 -71.22
CA GLU A 54 -23.89 -5.51 -70.17
C GLU A 54 -23.03 -5.84 -68.94
N ALA A 55 -21.83 -6.39 -69.14
CA ALA A 55 -20.89 -6.67 -68.06
C ALA A 55 -20.40 -5.40 -67.35
N GLU A 56 -20.22 -4.29 -68.07
CA GLU A 56 -19.91 -2.98 -67.49
C GLU A 56 -21.09 -2.43 -66.66
N ARG A 57 -22.32 -2.52 -67.18
CA ARG A 57 -23.53 -2.11 -66.43
C ARG A 57 -23.70 -2.89 -65.13
N LEU A 58 -23.52 -4.21 -65.15
CA LEU A 58 -23.59 -5.04 -63.94
C LEU A 58 -22.53 -4.64 -62.92
N LYS A 59 -21.26 -4.50 -63.34
CA LYS A 59 -20.17 -4.04 -62.46
C LYS A 59 -20.43 -2.64 -61.90
N ALA A 60 -21.02 -1.74 -62.68
CA ALA A 60 -21.38 -0.39 -62.24
C ALA A 60 -22.53 -0.40 -61.21
N GLU A 61 -23.50 -1.30 -61.34
CA GLU A 61 -24.53 -1.51 -60.32
C GLU A 61 -23.99 -2.14 -59.04
N GLU A 62 -23.15 -3.17 -59.15
CA GLU A 62 -22.48 -3.80 -58.01
C GLU A 62 -21.65 -2.75 -57.25
N ALA A 63 -20.80 -1.99 -57.94
CA ALA A 63 -20.00 -0.93 -57.33
C ALA A 63 -20.85 0.15 -56.63
N ARG A 64 -22.05 0.47 -57.15
CA ARG A 64 -23.01 1.37 -56.48
C ARG A 64 -23.59 0.75 -55.21
N LYS A 65 -24.02 -0.52 -55.25
CA LYS A 65 -24.56 -1.26 -54.10
C LYS A 65 -23.49 -1.42 -53.00
N ASP A 66 -22.27 -1.79 -53.40
CA ASP A 66 -21.11 -1.94 -52.51
C ASP A 66 -20.72 -0.61 -51.84
N LYS A 67 -20.75 0.50 -52.59
CA LYS A 67 -20.50 1.84 -52.04
C LYS A 67 -21.59 2.24 -51.05
N ALA A 68 -22.87 2.07 -51.39
CA ALA A 68 -23.99 2.38 -50.48
C ALA A 68 -23.91 1.59 -49.16
N GLN A 69 -23.55 0.30 -49.22
CA GLN A 69 -23.34 -0.51 -48.01
C GLN A 69 -22.14 -0.02 -47.18
N LYS A 70 -21.03 0.37 -47.81
CA LYS A 70 -19.84 0.92 -47.12
C LYS A 70 -20.16 2.26 -46.46
N ASP A 71 -20.86 3.16 -47.15
CA ASP A 71 -21.28 4.47 -46.62
C ASP A 71 -22.27 4.31 -45.44
N ALA A 72 -23.25 3.40 -45.55
CA ALA A 72 -24.16 3.07 -44.45
C ALA A 72 -23.43 2.45 -43.24
N ALA A 73 -22.49 1.53 -43.48
CA ALA A 73 -21.68 0.93 -42.42
C ALA A 73 -20.72 1.95 -41.76
N GLU A 74 -20.23 2.94 -42.49
CA GLU A 74 -19.50 4.07 -41.92
C GLU A 74 -20.39 4.97 -41.06
N LEU A 75 -21.60 5.31 -41.51
CA LEU A 75 -22.55 6.12 -40.74
C LEU A 75 -22.92 5.43 -39.42
N ALA A 76 -23.25 4.14 -39.46
CA ALA A 76 -23.51 3.34 -38.25
C ALA A 76 -22.30 3.31 -37.30
N LYS A 77 -21.07 3.14 -37.82
CA LYS A 77 -19.84 3.19 -37.01
C LYS A 77 -19.59 4.58 -36.40
N LYS A 78 -19.88 5.66 -37.13
CA LYS A 78 -19.76 7.05 -36.64
C LYS A 78 -20.74 7.32 -35.50
N GLN A 79 -22.03 6.97 -35.69
CA GLN A 79 -23.07 7.10 -34.66
C GLN A 79 -22.75 6.27 -33.41
N ALA A 80 -22.35 5.00 -33.57
CA ALA A 80 -21.96 4.14 -32.43
C ALA A 80 -20.72 4.68 -31.69
N ALA A 81 -19.73 5.21 -32.42
CA ALA A 81 -18.56 5.84 -31.81
C ALA A 81 -18.92 7.14 -31.07
N GLU A 82 -19.93 7.89 -31.50
CA GLU A 82 -20.40 9.11 -30.83
C GLU A 82 -21.26 8.81 -29.60
N ALA A 83 -22.16 7.83 -29.67
CA ALA A 83 -22.85 7.30 -28.50
C ALA A 83 -21.86 6.83 -27.41
N ALA A 84 -20.82 6.10 -27.81
CA ALA A 84 -19.76 5.64 -26.90
C ALA A 84 -18.90 6.79 -26.33
N LYS A 85 -18.63 7.86 -27.10
CA LYS A 85 -18.00 9.10 -26.58
C LYS A 85 -18.90 9.76 -25.54
N LEU A 86 -20.19 9.95 -25.84
CA LEU A 86 -21.15 10.61 -24.96
C LEU A 86 -21.37 9.84 -23.65
N GLN A 87 -21.42 8.52 -23.68
CA GLN A 87 -21.45 7.69 -22.47
C GLN A 87 -20.18 7.89 -21.64
N ARG A 88 -18.99 7.78 -22.23
CA ARG A 88 -17.70 8.00 -21.54
C ARG A 88 -17.55 9.42 -20.99
N GLU A 89 -18.12 10.44 -21.64
CA GLU A 89 -18.16 11.79 -21.09
C GLU A 89 -19.12 11.92 -19.91
N LYS A 90 -20.32 11.32 -19.97
CA LYS A 90 -21.26 11.27 -18.84
C LYS A 90 -20.64 10.56 -17.63
N GLU A 91 -19.92 9.45 -17.85
CA GLU A 91 -19.16 8.73 -16.81
C GLU A 91 -18.05 9.61 -16.22
N ARG A 92 -17.20 10.23 -17.05
CA ARG A 92 -16.11 11.10 -16.58
C ARG A 92 -16.60 12.38 -15.90
N ARG A 93 -17.80 12.89 -16.23
CA ARG A 93 -18.46 13.97 -15.49
C ARG A 93 -18.89 13.49 -14.10
N LYS A 94 -19.62 12.37 -14.01
CA LYS A 94 -20.03 11.73 -12.74
C LYS A 94 -18.83 11.39 -11.84
N GLU A 95 -17.74 10.87 -12.41
CA GLU A 95 -16.48 10.60 -11.71
C GLU A 95 -15.86 11.88 -11.16
N ARG A 96 -15.68 12.92 -11.99
CA ARG A 96 -15.17 14.24 -11.56
C ARG A 96 -16.06 14.91 -10.50
N GLU A 97 -17.36 14.70 -10.54
CA GLU A 97 -18.30 15.22 -9.55
C GLU A 97 -18.18 14.47 -8.21
N ARG A 98 -18.08 13.14 -8.23
CA ARG A 98 -17.75 12.34 -7.03
C ARG A 98 -16.40 12.76 -6.45
N ASP A 99 -15.39 12.94 -7.28
CA ASP A 99 -14.06 13.38 -6.86
C ASP A 99 -14.07 14.80 -6.26
N ARG A 100 -14.89 15.71 -6.80
CA ARG A 100 -15.12 17.06 -6.25
C ARG A 100 -15.90 17.02 -4.92
N ARG A 101 -16.91 16.15 -4.79
CA ARG A 101 -17.66 15.94 -3.53
C ARG A 101 -16.75 15.39 -2.44
N LEU A 102 -16.06 14.27 -2.69
CA LEU A 102 -15.08 13.68 -1.77
C LEU A 102 -13.95 14.64 -1.37
N ARG A 103 -13.51 15.55 -2.27
CA ARG A 103 -12.54 16.61 -1.92
C ARG A 103 -13.15 17.70 -1.03
N ARG A 104 -14.40 18.09 -1.26
CA ARG A 104 -15.14 19.05 -0.41
C ARG A 104 -15.41 18.46 0.97
N GLU A 105 -15.94 17.24 1.04
CA GLU A 105 -16.18 16.50 2.27
C GLU A 105 -14.90 16.36 3.10
N ARG A 106 -13.78 15.95 2.49
CA ARG A 106 -12.46 15.87 3.15
C ARG A 106 -11.87 17.23 3.54
N TRP A 107 -12.38 18.34 2.99
CA TRP A 107 -11.96 19.69 3.34
C TRP A 107 -12.83 20.25 4.48
N GLN A 108 -14.15 20.07 4.40
CA GLN A 108 -15.10 20.32 5.50
C GLN A 108 -14.70 19.54 6.74
N GLN A 109 -14.50 18.22 6.66
CA GLN A 109 -13.99 17.38 7.76
C GLN A 109 -12.66 17.87 8.37
N ARG A 110 -11.85 18.67 7.65
CA ARG A 110 -10.63 19.30 8.19
C ARG A 110 -10.90 20.66 8.82
N LEU A 111 -11.86 21.43 8.29
CA LEU A 111 -12.34 22.67 8.88
C LEU A 111 -13.14 22.40 10.16
N ASP A 112 -14.04 21.42 10.15
CA ASP A 112 -14.86 21.00 11.29
C ASP A 112 -14.00 20.38 12.40
N ALA A 113 -12.90 19.70 12.03
CA ALA A 113 -11.89 19.22 12.97
C ALA A 113 -10.95 20.33 13.48
N ALA A 114 -10.85 21.49 12.82
CA ALA A 114 -9.96 22.57 13.24
C ALA A 114 -10.34 23.20 14.59
N PRO A 115 -11.58 23.63 14.88
CA PRO A 115 -11.95 24.18 16.18
C PRO A 115 -11.87 23.12 17.27
N LYS A 116 -12.20 21.84 16.96
CA LYS A 116 -12.02 20.73 17.91
C LYS A 116 -10.55 20.50 18.24
N TRP A 117 -9.66 20.55 17.25
CA TRP A 117 -8.22 20.44 17.44
C TRP A 117 -7.62 21.64 18.18
N LEU A 118 -8.13 22.86 17.97
CA LEU A 118 -7.79 24.02 18.81
C LEU A 118 -8.23 23.80 20.27
N ALA A 119 -9.46 23.33 20.50
CA ALA A 119 -9.98 23.08 21.85
C ALA A 119 -9.24 21.93 22.57
N GLU A 120 -8.84 20.88 21.84
CA GLU A 120 -8.00 19.80 22.37
C GLU A 120 -6.56 20.26 22.64
N HIS A 121 -6.10 21.36 22.04
CA HIS A 121 -4.72 21.87 22.13
C HIS A 121 -4.69 23.40 22.38
N LEU A 122 -5.45 23.88 23.37
CA LEU A 122 -5.56 25.33 23.67
C LEU A 122 -4.19 25.98 23.87
N ASP A 123 -3.31 25.40 24.68
CA ASP A 123 -1.92 25.86 24.92
C ASP A 123 -1.13 26.06 23.61
N LEU A 124 -1.32 25.15 22.65
CA LEU A 124 -0.66 25.19 21.35
C LEU A 124 -1.23 26.32 20.50
N SER A 125 -2.55 26.50 20.52
CA SER A 125 -3.24 27.59 19.80
C SER A 125 -2.89 28.97 20.38
N ALA A 126 -2.77 29.08 21.70
CA ALA A 126 -2.31 30.29 22.38
C ALA A 126 -0.86 30.64 22.02
N ALA A 127 0.06 29.65 22.04
CA ALA A 127 1.44 29.85 21.59
C ALA A 127 1.52 30.27 20.11
N LEU A 128 0.69 29.69 19.22
CA LEU A 128 0.59 30.08 17.82
C LEU A 128 0.05 31.51 17.64
N ALA A 129 -0.95 31.91 18.43
CA ALA A 129 -1.50 33.26 18.42
C ALA A 129 -0.47 34.29 18.92
N VAL A 130 0.23 34.00 20.01
CA VAL A 130 1.33 34.86 20.52
C VAL A 130 2.44 35.01 19.48
N MET A 131 2.87 33.93 18.83
CA MET A 131 3.84 34.00 17.72
C MET A 131 3.33 34.83 16.53
N ALA A 132 2.08 34.63 16.10
CA ALA A 132 1.50 35.42 15.02
C ALA A 132 1.43 36.93 15.37
N CYS A 133 1.06 37.27 16.61
CA CYS A 133 1.02 38.65 17.09
C CYS A 133 2.41 39.29 17.24
N SER A 134 3.46 38.52 17.56
CA SER A 134 4.83 39.07 17.60
C SER A 134 5.45 39.28 16.22
N ILE A 135 5.02 38.52 15.21
CA ILE A 135 5.54 38.63 13.83
C ILE A 135 5.13 39.94 13.16
N VAL A 136 3.89 40.42 13.32
CA VAL A 136 3.42 41.61 12.60
C VAL A 136 4.22 42.88 12.94
N PRO A 137 4.47 43.23 14.22
CA PRO A 137 5.36 44.36 14.56
C PRO A 137 6.80 44.14 14.11
N ALA A 138 7.32 42.90 14.16
CA ALA A 138 8.67 42.60 13.72
C ALA A 138 8.85 42.79 12.20
N LEU A 139 7.89 42.35 11.38
CA LEU A 139 7.90 42.58 9.93
C LEU A 139 7.82 44.07 9.58
N ILE A 140 6.99 44.84 10.29
CA ILE A 140 6.89 46.30 10.09
C ILE A 140 8.23 46.97 10.44
N SER A 141 8.77 46.68 11.63
CA SER A 141 10.05 47.25 12.11
C SER A 141 11.23 46.87 11.21
N GLN A 142 11.29 45.64 10.71
CA GLN A 142 12.35 45.19 9.81
C GLN A 142 12.19 45.77 8.39
N ALA A 143 10.96 46.00 7.91
CA ALA A 143 10.73 46.71 6.66
C ALA A 143 11.22 48.17 6.74
N SER A 144 10.90 48.89 7.81
CA SER A 144 11.41 50.25 8.06
C SER A 144 12.91 50.29 8.40
N SER A 145 13.48 49.22 8.97
CA SER A 145 14.93 49.12 9.17
C SER A 145 15.70 49.10 7.85
N LEU A 146 15.09 48.54 6.81
CA LEU A 146 15.79 48.11 5.61
C LEU A 146 15.57 49.07 4.42
N SER A 147 14.54 49.94 4.46
CA SER A 147 14.49 51.13 3.61
C SER A 147 15.77 51.95 3.73
N ASP A 148 16.19 52.18 4.97
CA ASP A 148 17.25 53.13 5.35
C ASP A 148 18.65 52.61 5.02
N THR A 149 18.76 51.38 4.51
CA THR A 149 20.04 50.77 4.08
C THR A 149 20.46 51.14 2.65
N GLY A 150 19.65 51.93 1.93
CA GLY A 150 19.90 52.30 0.53
C GLY A 150 19.71 51.14 -0.48
N ILE A 151 19.40 49.92 -0.02
CA ILE A 151 19.10 48.77 -0.89
C ILE A 151 17.85 49.05 -1.75
N VAL A 152 16.87 49.76 -1.18
CA VAL A 152 15.66 50.18 -1.90
C VAL A 152 15.97 51.23 -2.96
N ASP A 153 16.89 52.17 -2.71
CA ASP A 153 17.29 53.17 -3.70
C ASP A 153 18.15 52.56 -4.81
N ALA A 154 19.09 51.68 -4.45
CA ALA A 154 20.01 51.04 -5.39
C ALA A 154 19.36 49.98 -6.29
N MET A 155 18.27 49.34 -5.84
CA MET A 155 17.58 48.26 -6.58
C MET A 155 16.09 48.53 -6.85
N GLY A 156 15.59 49.71 -6.49
CA GLY A 156 14.19 50.10 -6.65
C GLY A 156 13.21 49.11 -6.01
N TRP A 157 12.14 48.81 -6.76
CA TRP A 157 11.10 47.86 -6.34
C TRP A 157 11.63 46.45 -6.02
N ALA A 158 12.73 46.02 -6.67
CA ALA A 158 13.34 44.72 -6.41
C ALA A 158 14.10 44.72 -5.07
N GLY A 159 14.70 45.86 -4.70
CA GLY A 159 15.25 46.08 -3.37
C GLY A 159 14.17 46.00 -2.30
N GLY A 160 13.08 46.75 -2.45
CA GLY A 160 11.92 46.70 -1.54
C GLY A 160 11.31 45.30 -1.40
N LEU A 161 11.22 44.54 -2.49
CA LEU A 161 10.76 43.15 -2.46
C LEU A 161 11.72 42.24 -1.68
N LEU A 162 13.03 42.33 -1.92
CA LEU A 162 14.04 41.53 -1.22
C LEU A 162 14.04 41.84 0.28
N VAL A 163 13.94 43.13 0.62
CA VAL A 163 13.78 43.67 1.98
C VAL A 163 12.57 43.07 2.70
N ALA A 164 11.40 42.98 2.05
CA ALA A 164 10.21 42.37 2.64
C ALA A 164 10.28 40.83 2.70
N LEU A 165 10.93 40.20 1.72
CA LEU A 165 10.99 38.74 1.60
C LEU A 165 11.96 38.10 2.61
N LEU A 166 13.06 38.77 2.96
CA LEU A 166 14.11 38.20 3.80
C LEU A 166 13.63 37.90 5.25
N PRO A 167 12.94 38.82 5.96
CA PRO A 167 12.21 38.52 7.19
C PRO A 167 11.23 37.33 7.04
N PHE A 168 10.42 37.37 5.98
CA PHE A 168 9.42 36.34 5.71
C PHE A 168 10.04 34.96 5.47
N MET A 169 11.23 34.87 4.86
CA MET A 169 11.98 33.63 4.69
C MET A 169 12.56 33.08 5.99
N LEU A 170 13.04 33.95 6.90
CA LEU A 170 13.50 33.52 8.23
C LEU A 170 12.35 32.95 9.06
N GLU A 171 11.22 33.69 9.11
CA GLU A 171 10.00 33.23 9.78
C GLU A 171 9.48 31.92 9.17
N CYS A 172 9.31 31.84 7.85
CA CYS A 172 8.87 30.60 7.19
C CYS A 172 9.82 29.42 7.45
N SER A 173 11.13 29.67 7.62
CA SER A 173 12.11 28.63 7.94
C SER A 173 11.97 28.14 9.39
N ALA A 174 11.74 29.04 10.35
CA ALA A 174 11.44 28.69 11.74
C ALA A 174 10.12 27.90 11.83
N TRP A 175 9.05 28.36 11.18
CA TRP A 175 7.76 27.67 11.11
C TRP A 175 7.86 26.30 10.44
N ALA A 176 8.61 26.18 9.34
CA ALA A 176 8.87 24.90 8.67
C ALA A 176 9.67 23.93 9.54
N ALA A 177 10.64 24.43 10.33
CA ALA A 177 11.40 23.62 11.28
C ALA A 177 10.52 23.14 12.44
N THR A 178 9.69 24.02 13.02
CA THR A 178 8.71 23.68 14.08
C THR A 178 7.66 22.67 13.61
N ALA A 179 7.10 22.85 12.41
CA ALA A 179 6.20 21.86 11.79
C ALA A 179 6.92 20.54 11.47
N GLY A 180 8.21 20.62 11.09
CA GLY A 180 9.11 19.48 10.93
C GLY A 180 9.32 18.70 12.22
N GLU A 181 9.47 19.40 13.35
CA GLU A 181 9.62 18.80 14.68
C GLU A 181 8.35 18.02 15.09
N ALA A 182 7.18 18.65 15.00
CA ALA A 182 5.90 18.02 15.30
C ALA A 182 5.63 16.78 14.41
N LYS A 183 5.99 16.88 13.13
CA LYS A 183 5.94 15.76 12.17
C LYS A 183 6.94 14.65 12.51
N ALA A 184 8.15 14.98 12.94
CA ALA A 184 9.16 14.01 13.35
C ALA A 184 8.70 13.22 14.59
N MET A 185 8.15 13.91 15.60
CA MET A 185 7.57 13.27 16.78
C MET A 185 6.41 12.34 16.43
N LYS A 186 5.47 12.78 15.58
CA LYS A 186 4.36 11.93 15.10
C LYS A 186 4.83 10.71 14.29
N GLN A 187 6.05 10.74 13.76
CA GLN A 187 6.71 9.61 13.08
C GLN A 187 7.66 8.81 13.99
N GLY A 188 7.72 9.11 15.29
CA GLY A 188 8.64 8.48 16.25
C GLY A 188 10.12 8.73 16.00
N ARG A 189 10.45 9.75 15.19
CA ARG A 189 11.81 10.15 14.83
C ARG A 189 12.37 11.13 15.86
N SER A 190 13.69 11.29 15.90
CA SER A 190 14.33 12.27 16.79
C SER A 190 13.95 13.71 16.38
N PRO A 191 13.41 14.54 17.29
CA PRO A 191 13.11 15.95 17.01
C PRO A 191 14.37 16.84 17.03
N TRP A 192 15.48 16.36 17.60
CA TRP A 192 16.68 17.15 17.90
C TRP A 192 17.25 17.97 16.72
N PRO A 193 17.34 17.45 15.47
CA PRO A 193 17.81 18.24 14.33
C PRO A 193 16.93 19.47 14.03
N TYR A 194 15.61 19.32 14.20
CA TYR A 194 14.66 20.42 14.02
C TYR A 194 14.78 21.46 15.14
N ARG A 195 15.06 21.03 16.39
CA ARG A 195 15.34 21.94 17.51
C ARG A 195 16.59 22.78 17.27
N ILE A 196 17.68 22.17 16.80
CA ILE A 196 18.90 22.92 16.45
C ILE A 196 18.58 23.98 15.40
N ALA A 197 17.81 23.63 14.35
CA ALA A 197 17.40 24.59 13.33
C ALA A 197 16.52 25.72 13.90
N VAL A 198 15.50 25.40 14.71
CA VAL A 198 14.64 26.39 15.37
C VAL A 198 15.45 27.34 16.26
N TYR A 199 16.33 26.82 17.12
CA TYR A 199 17.17 27.66 17.98
C TYR A 199 18.22 28.46 17.21
N ALA A 200 18.76 27.94 16.10
CA ALA A 200 19.67 28.68 15.24
C ALA A 200 18.99 29.85 14.53
N PHE A 201 17.78 29.64 13.97
CA PHE A 201 16.99 30.72 13.38
C PHE A 201 16.53 31.74 14.44
N ALA A 202 16.09 31.28 15.62
CA ALA A 202 15.71 32.15 16.74
C ALA A 202 16.89 33.02 17.21
N GLY A 203 18.08 32.42 17.37
CA GLY A 203 19.29 33.14 17.75
C GLY A 203 19.73 34.16 16.70
N LEU A 204 19.64 33.81 15.42
CA LEU A 204 19.96 34.73 14.32
C LEU A 204 18.96 35.90 14.25
N ALA A 205 17.66 35.63 14.33
CA ALA A 205 16.62 36.67 14.37
C ALA A 205 16.78 37.57 15.60
N SER A 206 17.03 36.99 16.78
CA SER A 206 17.32 37.71 18.02
C SER A 206 18.55 38.61 17.90
N TRP A 207 19.62 38.13 17.25
CA TRP A 207 20.85 38.88 17.02
C TRP A 207 20.64 40.07 16.06
N VAL A 208 19.92 39.85 14.95
CA VAL A 208 19.54 40.91 14.00
C VAL A 208 18.67 41.96 14.68
N ASN A 209 17.67 41.54 15.46
CA ASN A 209 16.79 42.45 16.21
C ASN A 209 17.55 43.22 17.31
N TYR A 210 18.53 42.59 17.97
CA TYR A 210 19.40 43.28 18.92
C TYR A 210 20.24 44.38 18.25
N LEU A 211 20.90 44.06 17.13
CA LEU A 211 21.70 45.03 16.38
C LEU A 211 20.85 46.17 15.80
N HIS A 212 19.68 45.86 15.25
CA HIS A 212 18.76 46.88 14.74
C HIS A 212 18.32 47.85 15.85
N GLY A 213 17.77 47.33 16.96
CA GLY A 213 17.34 48.17 18.07
C GLY A 213 18.48 48.93 18.73
N ARG A 214 19.70 48.37 18.74
CA ARG A 214 20.92 49.08 19.16
C ARG A 214 21.24 50.28 18.27
N ASN A 215 21.17 50.12 16.96
CA ASN A 215 21.46 51.19 16.01
C ASN A 215 20.39 52.29 16.06
N VAL A 216 19.11 51.93 16.15
CA VAL A 216 17.99 52.90 16.23
C VAL A 216 17.97 53.67 17.56
N GLY A 217 18.27 53.01 18.68
CA GLY A 217 18.22 53.63 20.01
C GLY A 217 19.43 54.47 20.41
N GLY A 218 20.51 54.45 19.62
CA GLY A 218 21.78 55.11 19.94
C GLY A 218 22.36 54.69 21.29
N ASP A 219 23.30 55.47 21.83
CA ASP A 219 23.98 55.13 23.09
C ASP A 219 23.06 55.15 24.33
N ARG A 220 22.00 55.96 24.31
CA ARG A 220 21.08 56.10 25.46
C ARG A 220 20.05 54.98 25.58
N TYR A 221 19.49 54.53 24.46
CA TYR A 221 18.37 53.58 24.46
C TYR A 221 18.65 52.29 23.67
N GLY A 222 19.75 52.20 22.90
CA GLY A 222 20.02 51.09 22.01
C GLY A 222 20.10 49.73 22.70
N VAL A 223 20.64 49.66 23.93
CA VAL A 223 20.67 48.39 24.69
C VAL A 223 19.26 47.92 25.08
N LEU A 224 18.37 48.85 25.43
CA LEU A 224 16.97 48.54 25.78
C LEU A 224 16.15 48.20 24.53
N LEU A 225 16.22 49.04 23.51
CA LEU A 225 15.50 48.87 22.25
C LEU A 225 16.00 47.69 21.43
N GLY A 226 17.25 47.25 21.60
CA GLY A 226 17.76 45.99 21.06
C GLY A 226 17.34 44.76 21.89
N SER A 227 17.41 44.83 23.21
CA SER A 227 17.16 43.64 24.07
C SER A 227 15.69 43.20 24.09
N VAL A 228 14.73 44.12 24.02
CA VAL A 228 13.29 43.78 24.00
C VAL A 228 12.89 42.94 22.77
N PRO A 229 13.15 43.36 21.51
CA PRO A 229 12.82 42.55 20.32
C PRO A 229 13.74 41.33 20.16
N ALA A 230 14.96 41.37 20.68
CA ALA A 230 15.80 40.18 20.79
C ALA A 230 15.15 39.11 21.69
N ALA A 231 14.66 39.52 22.87
CA ALA A 231 13.95 38.64 23.80
C ALA A 231 12.62 38.13 23.19
N SER A 232 11.84 38.98 22.51
CA SER A 232 10.59 38.54 21.86
C SER A 232 10.82 37.56 20.70
N SER A 233 12.03 37.51 20.14
CA SER A 233 12.42 36.49 19.13
C SER A 233 12.67 35.11 19.74
N ILE A 234 12.98 35.03 21.05
CA ILE A 234 13.36 33.79 21.75
C ILE A 234 12.23 33.27 22.64
N ILE A 235 11.55 34.16 23.37
CA ILE A 235 10.56 33.80 24.40
C ILE A 235 9.41 32.94 23.84
N PRO A 236 8.75 33.24 22.71
CA PRO A 236 7.68 32.40 22.17
C PRO A 236 8.14 30.97 21.83
N ILE A 237 9.38 30.82 21.39
CA ILE A 237 10.00 29.54 21.07
C ILE A 237 10.36 28.76 22.34
N LEU A 238 10.77 29.42 23.42
CA LEU A 238 10.94 28.79 24.74
C LEU A 238 9.60 28.33 25.32
N VAL A 239 8.55 29.17 25.26
CA VAL A 239 7.19 28.82 25.70
C VAL A 239 6.65 27.63 24.90
N TRP A 240 6.82 27.64 23.58
CA TRP A 240 6.47 26.51 22.72
C TRP A 240 7.18 25.22 23.14
N GLN A 241 8.50 25.26 23.36
CA GLN A 241 9.26 24.09 23.80
C GLN A 241 8.86 23.63 25.22
N LEU A 242 8.40 24.53 26.10
CA LEU A 242 7.86 24.18 27.42
C LEU A 242 6.52 23.43 27.31
N VAL A 243 5.60 23.89 26.46
CA VAL A 243 4.34 23.19 26.15
C VAL A 243 4.62 21.81 25.52
N GLN A 244 5.62 21.71 24.64
CA GLN A 244 6.01 20.41 24.07
C GLN A 244 6.74 19.50 25.07
N LEU A 245 7.41 20.04 26.10
CA LEU A 245 8.10 19.24 27.12
C LEU A 245 7.14 18.40 27.96
N GLY A 246 5.95 18.92 28.30
CA GLY A 246 4.90 18.11 28.95
C GLY A 246 4.48 16.91 28.09
N ARG A 247 4.15 17.17 26.82
CA ARG A 247 3.77 16.13 25.83
C ARG A 247 4.90 15.11 25.56
N HIS A 248 6.15 15.49 25.81
CA HIS A 248 7.30 14.60 25.71
C HIS A 248 7.42 13.58 26.84
N ILE A 249 6.92 13.89 28.04
CA ILE A 249 6.92 12.96 29.17
C ILE A 249 6.01 11.78 28.82
N GLU A 250 4.76 12.06 28.46
CA GLU A 250 3.82 11.05 27.96
C GLU A 250 4.40 10.22 26.81
N TYR A 251 4.99 10.85 25.79
CA TYR A 251 5.57 10.10 24.66
C TYR A 251 6.72 9.19 25.10
N ARG A 252 7.60 9.66 26.00
CA ARG A 252 8.69 8.86 26.58
C ARG A 252 8.15 7.71 27.42
N GLU A 253 7.06 7.92 28.16
CA GLU A 253 6.42 6.90 28.99
C GLU A 253 5.71 5.84 28.16
N ARG A 254 4.94 6.24 27.14
CA ARG A 254 4.35 5.33 26.14
C ARG A 254 5.45 4.48 25.47
N LEU A 255 6.58 5.09 25.09
CA LEU A 255 7.73 4.38 24.50
C LEU A 255 8.46 3.48 25.50
N ARG A 256 8.53 3.85 26.79
CA ARG A 256 9.06 3.00 27.88
C ARG A 256 8.15 1.81 28.14
N ALA A 257 6.85 2.02 28.26
CA ALA A 257 5.85 0.97 28.44
C ALA A 257 5.83 -0.01 27.26
N GLU A 258 5.94 0.48 26.02
CA GLU A 258 6.05 -0.39 24.84
C GLU A 258 7.37 -1.20 24.85
N ARG A 259 8.49 -0.59 25.23
CA ARG A 259 9.78 -1.29 25.39
C ARG A 259 9.75 -2.33 26.50
N ASN A 260 9.04 -2.06 27.60
CA ASN A 260 8.84 -3.02 28.68
C ASN A 260 7.95 -4.18 28.19
N ARG A 261 6.75 -3.92 27.66
CA ARG A 261 5.90 -4.97 27.05
C ARG A 261 6.66 -5.85 26.04
N ARG A 262 7.53 -5.26 25.22
CA ARG A 262 8.42 -5.99 24.27
C ARG A 262 9.55 -6.78 24.94
N ARG A 263 10.02 -6.41 26.14
CA ARG A 263 10.94 -7.18 26.99
C ARG A 263 10.20 -8.29 27.73
N ASP A 264 9.06 -7.98 28.33
CA ASP A 264 8.24 -8.89 29.12
C ASP A 264 7.76 -10.04 28.24
N ALA A 265 7.19 -9.74 27.06
CA ALA A 265 6.83 -10.75 26.06
C ALA A 265 8.03 -11.61 25.60
N ARG A 266 9.26 -11.08 25.57
CA ARG A 266 10.47 -11.88 25.27
C ARG A 266 10.89 -12.76 26.44
N ALA A 267 10.73 -12.28 27.68
CA ALA A 267 10.95 -13.07 28.88
C ALA A 267 9.95 -14.23 28.93
N THR A 268 8.65 -13.97 28.82
CA THR A 268 7.59 -14.99 28.82
C THR A 268 7.80 -16.04 27.71
N ARG A 269 8.19 -15.63 26.49
CA ARG A 269 8.57 -16.58 25.41
C ARG A 269 9.77 -17.45 25.78
N LYS A 270 10.79 -16.89 26.46
CA LYS A 270 11.96 -17.65 26.91
C LYS A 270 11.61 -18.64 28.02
N THR A 271 10.79 -18.22 28.99
CA THR A 271 10.24 -19.05 30.08
C THR A 271 9.41 -20.20 29.51
N ARG A 272 8.36 -19.90 28.72
CA ARG A 272 7.52 -20.92 28.04
C ARG A 272 8.34 -21.94 27.25
N ARG A 273 9.33 -21.49 26.47
CA ARG A 273 10.21 -22.39 25.70
C ARG A 273 11.11 -23.27 26.59
N LYS A 274 11.56 -22.78 27.75
CA LYS A 274 12.42 -23.52 28.68
C LYS A 274 11.62 -24.54 29.47
N ASP A 275 10.51 -24.10 30.04
CA ASP A 275 9.80 -24.83 31.10
C ASP A 275 8.69 -25.74 30.54
N LEU A 276 8.13 -25.40 29.36
CA LEU A 276 7.08 -26.18 28.67
C LEU A 276 7.42 -26.38 27.17
N PRO A 277 8.51 -27.08 26.84
CA PRO A 277 8.99 -27.20 25.46
C PRO A 277 8.00 -27.90 24.52
N LYS A 278 7.30 -28.95 24.98
CA LYS A 278 6.26 -29.65 24.19
C LYS A 278 5.15 -28.68 23.76
N VAL A 279 4.53 -28.01 24.74
CA VAL A 279 3.49 -26.98 24.53
C VAL A 279 3.99 -25.88 23.57
N TRP A 280 5.21 -25.40 23.76
CA TRP A 280 5.80 -24.34 22.94
C TRP A 280 5.99 -24.74 21.47
N ASP A 281 6.40 -25.98 21.19
CA ASP A 281 6.57 -26.46 19.82
C ASP A 281 5.25 -26.90 19.18
N ALA A 282 4.27 -27.37 19.95
CA ALA A 282 2.89 -27.57 19.47
C ALA A 282 2.23 -26.23 19.08
N ALA A 283 2.40 -25.18 19.91
CA ALA A 283 1.92 -23.83 19.61
C ALA A 283 2.49 -23.28 18.28
N LYS A 284 3.76 -23.58 17.97
CA LYS A 284 4.34 -23.26 16.65
C LYS A 284 3.69 -24.05 15.52
N ARG A 285 3.46 -25.36 15.70
CA ARG A 285 2.80 -26.23 14.69
C ARG A 285 1.40 -25.68 14.36
N LEU A 286 0.57 -25.46 15.38
CA LEU A 286 -0.77 -24.88 15.23
C LEU A 286 -0.73 -23.54 14.47
N ARG A 287 0.17 -22.63 14.87
CA ARG A 287 0.29 -21.32 14.21
C ARG A 287 0.83 -21.38 12.79
N ALA A 288 1.64 -22.39 12.46
CA ALA A 288 2.10 -22.64 11.10
C ALA A 288 0.99 -23.21 10.20
N ILE A 289 0.10 -24.03 10.75
CA ILE A 289 -1.06 -24.61 10.04
C ILE A 289 -2.17 -23.55 9.86
N ALA A 290 -2.56 -22.85 10.92
CA ALA A 290 -3.62 -21.83 10.91
C ALA A 290 -3.22 -20.55 10.16
N GLY A 291 -1.92 -20.26 10.09
CA GLY A 291 -1.37 -19.04 9.49
C GLY A 291 -1.34 -17.83 10.45
N PHE A 292 -0.31 -17.00 10.28
CA PHE A 292 0.03 -15.89 11.19
C PHE A 292 -1.07 -14.81 11.36
N GLU A 293 -2.02 -14.73 10.44
CA GLU A 293 -3.13 -13.74 10.47
C GLU A 293 -4.38 -14.27 11.19
N ARG A 294 -4.59 -15.59 11.26
CA ARG A 294 -5.77 -16.19 11.94
C ARG A 294 -5.52 -16.42 13.42
N LEU A 295 -4.34 -16.90 13.79
CA LEU A 295 -4.02 -17.30 15.17
C LEU A 295 -2.80 -16.52 15.69
N SER A 296 -2.98 -15.77 16.78
CA SER A 296 -1.87 -15.04 17.38
C SER A 296 -0.91 -15.99 18.11
N GLU A 297 0.25 -15.46 18.50
CA GLU A 297 1.23 -16.26 19.25
C GLU A 297 0.78 -16.60 20.67
N GLU A 298 -0.14 -15.81 21.22
CA GLU A 298 -0.67 -16.01 22.56
C GLU A 298 -1.80 -17.04 22.51
N ASP A 299 -2.73 -16.91 21.56
CA ASP A 299 -3.85 -17.84 21.39
C ASP A 299 -3.33 -19.24 21.03
N ALA A 300 -2.37 -19.35 20.09
CA ALA A 300 -1.75 -20.62 19.74
C ALA A 300 -1.03 -21.29 20.91
N TRP A 301 -0.48 -20.51 21.85
CA TRP A 301 0.13 -21.05 23.06
C TRP A 301 -0.92 -21.46 24.09
N THR A 302 -1.99 -20.68 24.27
CA THR A 302 -3.11 -21.04 25.15
C THR A 302 -3.79 -22.32 24.68
N VAL A 303 -4.07 -22.48 23.38
CA VAL A 303 -4.64 -23.70 22.79
C VAL A 303 -3.71 -24.90 22.99
N ALA A 304 -2.40 -24.74 22.75
CA ALA A 304 -1.45 -25.81 23.04
C ALA A 304 -1.41 -26.17 24.53
N TYR A 305 -1.56 -25.18 25.42
CA TYR A 305 -1.57 -25.39 26.86
C TYR A 305 -2.84 -26.12 27.33
N THR A 306 -4.02 -25.75 26.81
CA THR A 306 -5.27 -26.45 27.15
C THR A 306 -5.27 -27.91 26.69
N VAL A 307 -4.63 -28.20 25.53
CA VAL A 307 -4.40 -29.57 25.03
C VAL A 307 -3.52 -30.40 25.98
N PHE A 308 -2.33 -29.93 26.36
CA PHE A 308 -1.42 -30.77 27.17
C PHE A 308 -1.82 -30.86 28.66
N GLU A 309 -2.40 -29.79 29.23
CA GLU A 309 -2.72 -29.67 30.66
C GLU A 309 -4.21 -29.90 30.96
N GLY A 310 -5.04 -30.26 29.97
CA GLY A 310 -6.43 -30.72 30.17
C GLY A 310 -7.39 -29.63 30.64
N ALA A 311 -7.11 -28.35 30.34
CA ALA A 311 -7.86 -27.22 30.89
C ALA A 311 -9.33 -27.14 30.46
N GLY A 312 -9.75 -27.97 29.50
CA GLY A 312 -11.15 -28.23 29.13
C GLY A 312 -11.40 -28.00 27.65
N SER A 313 -11.94 -29.02 26.98
CA SER A 313 -12.34 -29.00 25.59
C SER A 313 -13.42 -27.93 25.29
N GLU A 314 -14.30 -27.63 26.25
CA GLU A 314 -15.28 -26.53 26.20
C GLU A 314 -14.64 -25.13 25.95
N ALA A 315 -13.35 -24.94 26.25
CA ALA A 315 -12.63 -23.68 26.01
C ALA A 315 -12.05 -23.57 24.58
N LEU A 316 -12.23 -24.58 23.73
CA LEU A 316 -11.75 -24.63 22.34
C LEU A 316 -12.93 -24.51 21.38
N SER A 317 -12.82 -23.64 20.37
CA SER A 317 -13.84 -23.54 19.32
C SER A 317 -13.70 -24.63 18.26
N ASP A 318 -14.78 -24.97 17.58
CA ASP A 318 -14.82 -25.99 16.52
C ASP A 318 -13.77 -25.74 15.41
N GLU A 319 -13.52 -24.47 15.01
CA GLU A 319 -12.47 -24.14 14.04
C GLU A 319 -11.07 -24.47 14.57
N ILE A 320 -10.83 -24.32 15.87
CA ILE A 320 -9.56 -24.67 16.51
C ILE A 320 -9.43 -26.19 16.67
N LEU A 321 -10.50 -26.88 17.07
CA LEU A 321 -10.53 -28.35 17.15
C LEU A 321 -10.26 -28.99 15.78
N ALA A 322 -10.82 -28.44 14.70
CA ALA A 322 -10.54 -28.85 13.32
C ALA A 322 -9.11 -28.54 12.82
N LEU A 323 -8.34 -27.74 13.56
CA LEU A 323 -6.92 -27.45 13.29
C LEU A 323 -5.96 -28.29 14.15
N LEU A 324 -6.46 -29.10 15.08
CA LEU A 324 -5.65 -30.03 15.87
C LEU A 324 -5.30 -31.27 15.03
N SER A 325 -4.04 -31.72 15.11
CA SER A 325 -3.64 -33.01 14.56
C SER A 325 -4.19 -34.16 15.44
N ALA A 326 -4.35 -35.35 14.85
CA ALA A 326 -4.81 -36.54 15.60
C ALA A 326 -3.93 -36.87 16.82
N GLU A 327 -2.61 -36.61 16.75
CA GLU A 327 -1.67 -36.67 17.88
C GLU A 327 -2.13 -35.77 19.04
N MET A 328 -2.42 -34.49 18.74
CA MET A 328 -2.87 -33.51 19.73
C MET A 328 -4.30 -33.72 20.23
N LEU A 329 -5.16 -34.36 19.45
CA LEU A 329 -6.49 -34.81 19.92
C LEU A 329 -6.35 -35.97 20.92
N GLY A 330 -5.38 -36.86 20.71
CA GLY A 330 -5.01 -37.89 21.69
C GLY A 330 -4.46 -37.28 22.99
N ASP A 331 -3.50 -36.34 22.88
CA ASP A 331 -2.94 -35.61 24.02
C ASP A 331 -4.05 -34.93 24.87
N LEU A 332 -5.03 -34.28 24.20
CA LEU A 332 -6.17 -33.61 24.85
C LEU A 332 -7.04 -34.60 25.63
N VAL A 333 -7.43 -35.74 25.03
CA VAL A 333 -8.25 -36.75 25.69
C VAL A 333 -7.53 -37.39 26.88
N GLU A 334 -6.22 -37.66 26.76
CA GLU A 334 -5.44 -38.16 27.90
C GLU A 334 -5.35 -37.10 29.02
N ALA A 335 -5.17 -35.82 28.67
CA ALA A 335 -5.10 -34.75 29.64
C ALA A 335 -6.43 -34.49 30.37
N GLU A 336 -7.57 -34.60 29.67
CA GLU A 336 -8.89 -34.55 30.29
C GLU A 336 -9.13 -35.77 31.22
N GLY A 337 -8.71 -36.97 30.81
CA GLY A 337 -8.76 -38.16 31.68
C GLY A 337 -7.88 -38.05 32.93
N ARG A 338 -6.68 -37.46 32.82
CA ARG A 338 -5.85 -37.12 34.00
C ARG A 338 -6.56 -36.11 34.92
N ARG A 339 -7.29 -35.15 34.35
CA ARG A 339 -8.03 -34.14 35.11
C ARG A 339 -9.25 -34.70 35.84
N THR A 340 -10.04 -35.61 35.24
CA THR A 340 -11.21 -36.19 35.93
C THR A 340 -10.78 -36.94 37.19
N VAL A 341 -9.75 -37.78 37.11
CA VAL A 341 -9.17 -38.50 38.26
C VAL A 341 -8.72 -37.56 39.39
N VAL A 342 -8.09 -36.43 39.04
CA VAL A 342 -7.69 -35.41 40.05
C VAL A 342 -8.90 -34.70 40.66
N LEU A 343 -9.96 -34.45 39.89
CA LEU A 343 -11.21 -33.86 40.40
C LEU A 343 -12.00 -34.83 41.29
N GLU A 344 -12.01 -36.12 40.96
CA GLU A 344 -12.62 -37.19 41.77
C GLU A 344 -11.88 -37.34 43.11
N ALA A 345 -10.55 -37.44 43.11
CA ALA A 345 -9.75 -37.46 44.34
C ALA A 345 -9.95 -36.19 45.19
N LEU A 346 -10.09 -35.02 44.57
CA LEU A 346 -10.42 -33.77 45.27
C LEU A 346 -11.86 -33.77 45.82
N ALA A 347 -12.81 -34.44 45.18
CA ALA A 347 -14.17 -34.61 45.68
C ALA A 347 -14.20 -35.57 46.89
N GLU A 348 -13.47 -36.68 46.83
CA GLU A 348 -13.31 -37.64 47.93
C GLU A 348 -12.66 -36.98 49.16
N VAL A 349 -11.54 -36.27 48.99
CA VAL A 349 -10.88 -35.52 50.09
C VAL A 349 -11.80 -34.45 50.68
N ARG A 350 -12.68 -33.82 49.88
CA ARG A 350 -13.70 -32.89 50.39
C ARG A 350 -14.83 -33.60 51.13
N PHE A 351 -15.22 -34.80 50.69
CA PHE A 351 -16.24 -35.61 51.33
C PHE A 351 -15.75 -36.12 52.70
N GLU A 352 -14.56 -36.72 52.76
CA GLU A 352 -13.98 -37.18 54.02
C GLU A 352 -13.69 -36.01 54.98
N ARG A 353 -13.28 -34.84 54.49
CA ARG A 353 -13.16 -33.64 55.34
C ARG A 353 -14.51 -33.21 55.94
N ARG A 354 -15.62 -33.32 55.19
CA ARG A 354 -16.97 -33.06 55.73
C ARG A 354 -17.35 -34.10 56.77
N ARG A 355 -17.19 -35.39 56.44
CA ARG A 355 -17.46 -36.53 57.32
C ARG A 355 -16.70 -36.41 58.66
N LEU A 356 -15.41 -36.07 58.62
CA LEU A 356 -14.62 -35.79 59.81
C LEU A 356 -15.20 -34.62 60.61
N SER A 357 -15.54 -33.49 59.97
CA SER A 357 -16.17 -32.36 60.67
C SER A 357 -17.53 -32.70 61.29
N GLU A 358 -18.33 -33.57 60.65
CA GLU A 358 -19.60 -34.06 61.19
C GLU A 358 -19.39 -35.00 62.38
N THR A 359 -18.39 -35.88 62.35
CA THR A 359 -18.05 -36.73 63.51
C THR A 359 -17.53 -35.92 64.70
N LEU A 360 -16.73 -34.88 64.46
CA LEU A 360 -16.26 -33.96 65.49
C LEU A 360 -17.42 -33.12 66.07
N ALA A 361 -18.33 -32.63 65.23
CA ALA A 361 -19.52 -31.90 65.69
C ALA A 361 -20.45 -32.79 66.52
N ARG A 362 -20.70 -34.03 66.10
CA ARG A 362 -21.48 -35.01 66.88
C ARG A 362 -20.82 -35.29 68.23
N ARG A 363 -19.51 -35.55 68.24
CA ARG A 363 -18.75 -35.80 69.48
C ARG A 363 -18.82 -34.61 70.45
N ALA A 364 -18.70 -33.38 69.95
CA ALA A 364 -18.88 -32.18 70.76
C ALA A 364 -20.30 -32.08 71.35
N SER A 365 -21.34 -32.44 70.59
CA SER A 365 -22.72 -32.44 71.11
C SER A 365 -22.98 -33.51 72.17
N THR A 366 -22.35 -34.69 72.09
CA THR A 366 -22.47 -35.72 73.13
C THR A 366 -21.65 -35.38 74.38
N GLU A 367 -20.42 -34.90 74.23
CA GLU A 367 -19.55 -34.53 75.36
C GLU A 367 -20.03 -33.26 76.10
N GLY A 368 -20.86 -32.42 75.46
CA GLY A 368 -21.62 -31.36 76.13
C GLY A 368 -22.84 -31.89 76.89
N SER A 369 -23.67 -32.73 76.23
CA SER A 369 -24.93 -33.21 76.81
C SER A 369 -24.78 -34.12 78.05
N GLU A 370 -23.61 -34.73 78.27
CA GLU A 370 -23.33 -35.46 79.53
C GLU A 370 -22.87 -34.54 80.67
N LYS A 371 -22.34 -33.34 80.38
CA LYS A 371 -21.90 -32.38 81.41
C LYS A 371 -23.02 -31.47 81.88
N ASP A 372 -23.82 -30.95 80.94
CA ASP A 372 -24.99 -30.12 81.25
C ASP A 372 -26.06 -30.89 82.06
N ALA A 373 -25.95 -32.23 82.15
CA ALA A 373 -26.81 -33.09 82.95
C ALA A 373 -26.41 -33.21 84.44
N GLU A 374 -25.13 -33.03 84.80
CA GLU A 374 -24.67 -33.10 86.20
C GLU A 374 -24.46 -31.71 86.82
N GLU A 375 -24.17 -30.67 86.03
CA GLU A 375 -23.85 -29.31 86.52
C GLU A 375 -25.09 -28.37 86.60
N SER A 376 -26.31 -28.93 86.62
CA SER A 376 -27.58 -28.17 86.71
C SER A 376 -28.01 -27.83 88.15
N VAL A 377 -27.14 -27.94 89.17
CA VAL A 377 -27.46 -27.59 90.57
C VAL A 377 -26.30 -26.81 91.19
N LYS A 378 -26.47 -25.48 91.26
CA LYS A 378 -25.43 -24.44 91.42
C LYS A 378 -24.66 -24.26 90.10
N GLU A 379 -24.17 -23.07 89.75
CA GLU A 379 -23.95 -21.88 90.59
C GLU A 379 -24.52 -20.59 89.96
N SER A 380 -24.99 -19.68 90.81
CA SER A 380 -25.47 -18.36 90.37
C SER A 380 -24.39 -17.31 90.50
N ALA A 381 -24.36 -16.42 89.51
CA ALA A 381 -23.67 -15.12 89.47
C ALA A 381 -22.20 -15.08 88.99
N GLU A 382 -21.91 -13.89 88.45
CA GLU A 382 -20.60 -13.28 88.15
C GLU A 382 -19.92 -13.51 86.78
N GLN A 383 -19.32 -12.39 86.34
CA GLN A 383 -18.20 -12.26 85.40
C GLN A 383 -18.39 -12.69 83.93
N SER A 384 -19.16 -11.83 83.25
CA SER A 384 -18.97 -11.45 81.84
C SER A 384 -17.49 -11.39 81.40
N ALA A 385 -17.05 -12.37 80.61
CA ALA A 385 -15.76 -12.35 79.90
C ALA A 385 -15.97 -12.72 78.42
N THR A 386 -16.21 -11.72 77.58
CA THR A 386 -16.40 -11.88 76.13
C THR A 386 -15.10 -12.22 75.41
N LEU A 387 -14.79 -13.52 75.31
CA LEU A 387 -13.69 -14.00 74.47
C LEU A 387 -14.00 -13.70 72.98
N PRO A 388 -13.04 -13.16 72.22
CA PRO A 388 -13.31 -12.70 70.86
C PRO A 388 -13.50 -13.89 69.91
N VAL A 389 -14.67 -13.94 69.27
CA VAL A 389 -14.86 -14.78 68.09
C VAL A 389 -13.91 -14.29 67.00
N ARG A 390 -12.74 -14.93 66.88
CA ARG A 390 -11.92 -14.87 65.67
C ARG A 390 -12.70 -15.55 64.56
N VAL A 391 -13.55 -14.76 63.91
CA VAL A 391 -14.05 -15.05 62.56
C VAL A 391 -12.83 -15.39 61.72
N PHE A 392 -12.68 -16.66 61.36
CA PHE A 392 -11.76 -17.05 60.31
C PHE A 392 -12.38 -16.52 59.02
N GLU A 393 -12.07 -15.27 58.71
CA GLU A 393 -12.42 -14.61 57.47
C GLU A 393 -11.89 -15.49 56.34
N ALA A 394 -12.80 -16.21 55.68
CA ALA A 394 -12.46 -17.24 54.73
C ALA A 394 -11.75 -16.57 53.55
N SER A 395 -10.42 -16.69 53.52
CA SER A 395 -9.55 -15.96 52.59
C SER A 395 -10.13 -16.05 51.19
N SER A 396 -10.55 -14.90 50.67
CA SER A 396 -11.20 -14.76 49.37
C SER A 396 -10.15 -14.81 48.26
N SER A 397 -9.39 -15.92 48.23
CA SER A 397 -8.57 -16.36 47.11
C SER A 397 -9.51 -16.56 45.92
N GLY A 398 -9.65 -15.50 45.14
CA GLY A 398 -10.75 -15.30 44.21
C GLY A 398 -10.69 -16.18 42.97
N LEU A 399 -11.03 -17.46 43.14
CA LEU A 399 -11.51 -18.28 42.03
C LEU A 399 -12.94 -17.81 41.69
N VAL A 400 -13.03 -16.73 40.93
CA VAL A 400 -14.32 -16.19 40.47
C VAL A 400 -14.98 -17.25 39.60
N THR A 401 -16.02 -17.89 40.13
CA THR A 401 -16.95 -18.69 39.33
C THR A 401 -17.74 -17.75 38.43
N VAL A 402 -17.16 -17.45 37.26
CA VAL A 402 -17.85 -16.75 36.18
C VAL A 402 -18.95 -17.67 35.67
N SER A 403 -20.11 -17.60 36.34
CA SER A 403 -21.36 -18.15 35.83
C SER A 403 -21.71 -17.38 34.57
N GLU A 404 -21.36 -17.94 33.41
CA GLU A 404 -21.66 -17.34 32.11
C GLU A 404 -23.18 -17.38 31.86
N LYS A 405 -23.87 -16.33 32.33
CA LYS A 405 -25.13 -15.94 31.72
C LYS A 405 -24.83 -15.61 30.26
N PRO A 406 -25.35 -16.37 29.28
CA PRO A 406 -25.05 -16.11 27.87
C PRO A 406 -25.55 -14.72 27.53
N ARG A 407 -24.62 -13.79 27.27
CA ARG A 407 -24.95 -12.45 26.76
C ARG A 407 -25.32 -12.53 25.29
N LEU A 408 -26.46 -13.17 25.03
CA LEU A 408 -27.19 -13.07 23.78
C LEU A 408 -27.32 -11.59 23.43
N ARG A 409 -26.66 -11.21 22.34
CA ARG A 409 -26.62 -9.83 21.86
C ARG A 409 -27.98 -9.51 21.25
N THR A 410 -28.90 -9.03 22.09
CA THR A 410 -30.28 -8.70 21.73
C THR A 410 -30.32 -7.59 20.68
N VAL A 411 -30.28 -8.00 19.41
CA VAL A 411 -30.69 -7.16 18.28
C VAL A 411 -32.20 -6.92 18.42
N SER A 412 -32.60 -5.65 18.48
CA SER A 412 -33.99 -5.27 18.73
C SER A 412 -34.93 -5.78 17.63
N PRO A 413 -35.99 -6.54 17.95
CA PRO A 413 -37.07 -6.85 17.01
C PRO A 413 -38.13 -5.74 17.04
N GLN A 414 -38.26 -4.97 15.96
CA GLN A 414 -39.34 -3.98 15.81
C GLN A 414 -40.06 -4.17 14.46
N ILE A 415 -41.38 -4.41 14.52
CA ILE A 415 -42.21 -5.03 13.47
C ILE A 415 -43.64 -4.43 13.58
N ASN A 416 -44.42 -4.15 12.54
CA ASN A 416 -44.16 -4.07 11.10
C ASN A 416 -43.83 -2.58 10.73
N GLN A 417 -44.16 -1.88 9.63
CA GLN A 417 -45.03 -1.99 8.43
C GLN A 417 -44.40 -1.13 7.30
N SER A 418 -44.69 -1.26 6.00
CA SER A 418 -45.54 -2.18 5.20
C SER A 418 -45.10 -2.17 3.72
N VAL A 419 -45.24 -3.33 3.05
CA VAL A 419 -45.66 -3.62 1.65
C VAL A 419 -46.05 -2.39 0.77
N PRO A 420 -45.72 -2.31 -0.56
CA PRO A 420 -45.63 -3.42 -1.52
C PRO A 420 -44.37 -3.50 -2.42
N ALA A 421 -44.34 -4.53 -3.30
CA ALA A 421 -43.23 -4.90 -4.19
C ALA A 421 -43.51 -4.59 -5.69
N SER A 422 -42.46 -4.67 -6.53
CA SER A 422 -42.58 -4.90 -7.99
C SER A 422 -41.31 -5.56 -8.57
N ALA A 423 -41.45 -6.22 -9.74
CA ALA A 423 -40.41 -6.72 -10.67
C ALA A 423 -39.06 -7.22 -10.06
N ARG A 424 -38.74 -8.53 -9.96
CA ARG A 424 -38.60 -9.53 -11.05
C ARG A 424 -37.97 -8.98 -12.35
N THR A 425 -36.71 -9.33 -12.61
CA THR A 425 -36.23 -9.78 -13.94
C THR A 425 -34.85 -10.45 -13.86
N SER A 426 -34.70 -11.54 -14.62
CA SER A 426 -33.50 -12.10 -15.30
C SER A 426 -32.09 -11.82 -14.71
N GLU A 427 -31.28 -12.81 -14.30
CA GLU A 427 -30.73 -13.95 -15.09
C GLU A 427 -29.45 -13.61 -15.89
N SER A 428 -28.49 -14.55 -15.89
CA SER A 428 -27.29 -14.65 -16.75
C SER A 428 -26.36 -13.42 -16.90
N ALA A 429 -25.19 -13.49 -16.25
CA ALA A 429 -24.01 -12.69 -16.61
C ALA A 429 -22.72 -13.53 -16.46
N PRO A 430 -22.05 -13.94 -17.56
CA PRO A 430 -20.92 -14.87 -17.51
C PRO A 430 -19.58 -14.23 -17.13
N ALA A 431 -18.58 -15.07 -16.85
CA ALA A 431 -17.25 -14.66 -16.39
C ALA A 431 -16.50 -13.76 -17.39
N ARG A 432 -15.82 -12.74 -16.88
CA ARG A 432 -14.95 -11.86 -17.70
C ARG A 432 -13.58 -12.50 -17.96
N THR A 433 -13.33 -12.84 -19.21
CA THR A 433 -11.99 -13.12 -19.75
C THR A 433 -11.12 -11.86 -19.84
N ARG A 434 -9.83 -12.05 -20.12
CA ARG A 434 -8.76 -11.07 -19.87
C ARG A 434 -7.76 -11.03 -21.04
N GLU A 435 -7.92 -10.07 -21.96
CA GLU A 435 -7.01 -9.73 -23.09
C GLU A 435 -7.70 -8.61 -23.93
N THR A 436 -7.08 -7.79 -24.80
CA THR A 436 -5.68 -7.38 -25.03
C THR A 436 -5.62 -5.93 -25.58
N THR A 437 -4.40 -5.41 -25.76
CA THR A 437 -3.96 -4.18 -26.47
C THR A 437 -4.84 -3.52 -27.55
N ARG A 438 -4.92 -2.17 -27.54
CA ARG A 438 -5.04 -1.29 -28.76
C ARG A 438 -4.44 0.12 -28.50
N PRO A 439 -4.22 1.00 -29.50
CA PRO A 439 -2.97 1.78 -29.58
C PRO A 439 -3.07 3.31 -29.37
N ARG A 440 -1.90 3.97 -29.38
CA ARG A 440 -1.71 5.43 -29.25
C ARG A 440 -1.89 6.18 -30.58
N THR A 441 -2.56 7.33 -30.55
CA THR A 441 -2.19 8.51 -31.38
C THR A 441 -2.65 9.84 -30.76
N ARG A 442 -1.70 10.71 -30.41
CA ARG A 442 -1.68 12.14 -30.82
C ARG A 442 -0.36 12.81 -30.37
N LYS A 443 0.08 13.81 -31.13
CA LYS A 443 1.33 14.57 -30.91
C LYS A 443 1.06 15.83 -30.06
N ALA A 444 2.00 16.18 -29.18
CA ALA A 444 2.14 17.49 -28.56
C ALA A 444 3.65 17.78 -28.37
N ARG A 445 4.05 19.06 -28.32
CA ARG A 445 5.44 19.48 -28.58
C ARG A 445 6.30 19.55 -27.31
N THR A 446 7.52 19.03 -27.43
CA THR A 446 8.77 19.50 -26.78
C THR A 446 8.69 20.12 -25.38
N ALA A 447 8.66 19.25 -24.38
CA ALA A 447 9.62 19.35 -23.27
C ALA A 447 10.55 18.12 -23.35
N SER A 448 11.75 18.18 -22.75
CA SER A 448 12.73 17.07 -22.78
C SER A 448 12.25 15.89 -21.92
N ALA A 449 11.34 15.10 -22.45
CA ALA A 449 10.66 14.03 -21.72
C ALA A 449 11.67 12.95 -21.28
N VAL A 450 11.90 12.88 -19.97
CA VAL A 450 12.55 11.74 -19.31
C VAL A 450 11.84 10.47 -19.80
N ARG A 451 12.54 9.66 -20.59
CA ARG A 451 11.99 8.47 -21.25
C ARG A 451 11.67 7.41 -20.19
N ASN A 452 10.49 7.53 -19.60
CA ASN A 452 9.92 6.58 -18.66
C ASN A 452 9.95 5.18 -19.29
N LEU A 453 10.90 4.35 -18.85
CA LEU A 453 11.05 2.96 -19.27
C LEU A 453 9.70 2.24 -19.16
N SER A 454 9.39 1.38 -20.14
CA SER A 454 8.17 0.57 -20.11
C SER A 454 8.15 -0.35 -18.88
N PRO A 455 6.98 -0.82 -18.40
CA PRO A 455 6.94 -1.74 -17.26
C PRO A 455 7.80 -3.00 -17.45
N GLY A 456 7.88 -3.51 -18.69
CA GLY A 456 8.81 -4.59 -19.06
C GLY A 456 10.28 -4.17 -18.95
N ALA A 457 10.67 -3.02 -19.51
CA ALA A 457 12.05 -2.52 -19.43
C ALA A 457 12.46 -2.17 -17.97
N ARG A 458 11.53 -1.73 -17.12
CA ARG A 458 11.79 -1.55 -15.67
C ARG A 458 12.02 -2.87 -14.95
N LYS A 459 11.28 -3.93 -15.29
CA LYS A 459 11.52 -5.28 -14.76
C LYS A 459 12.85 -5.84 -15.26
N ALA A 460 13.15 -5.73 -16.55
CA ALA A 460 14.44 -6.14 -17.10
C ALA A 460 15.60 -5.40 -16.43
N ALA A 461 15.55 -4.06 -16.33
CA ALA A 461 16.57 -3.26 -15.67
C ALA A 461 16.74 -3.60 -14.17
N SER A 462 15.65 -3.89 -13.44
CA SER A 462 15.76 -4.26 -12.02
C SER A 462 16.24 -5.70 -11.81
N VAL A 463 15.97 -6.62 -12.73
CA VAL A 463 16.58 -7.96 -12.76
C VAL A 463 18.07 -7.85 -13.08
N SER A 464 18.46 -7.09 -14.12
CA SER A 464 19.87 -6.85 -14.46
C SER A 464 20.65 -6.15 -13.34
N ALA A 465 20.03 -5.19 -12.64
CA ALA A 465 20.64 -4.56 -11.47
C ALA A 465 20.79 -5.52 -10.27
N LYS A 466 19.80 -6.41 -10.04
CA LYS A 466 19.91 -7.47 -9.03
C LYS A 466 21.02 -8.46 -9.37
N ALA A 467 21.12 -8.89 -10.63
CA ALA A 467 22.17 -9.81 -11.10
C ALA A 467 23.57 -9.18 -10.98
N TYR A 468 23.74 -7.93 -11.43
CA TYR A 468 25.00 -7.20 -11.26
C TYR A 468 25.43 -7.12 -9.79
N ASN A 469 24.49 -6.76 -8.90
CA ASN A 469 24.76 -6.70 -7.46
C ASN A 469 25.04 -8.08 -6.85
N ALA A 470 24.45 -9.16 -7.40
CA ALA A 470 24.72 -10.53 -6.93
C ALA A 470 26.16 -10.96 -7.24
N ASN A 471 26.64 -10.67 -8.45
CA ASN A 471 28.03 -10.93 -8.84
C ASN A 471 29.00 -10.09 -7.99
N GLU A 472 28.78 -8.77 -7.86
CA GLU A 472 29.63 -7.91 -7.01
C GLU A 472 29.69 -8.40 -5.54
N ASN A 473 28.56 -8.87 -4.99
CA ASN A 473 28.54 -9.46 -3.65
C ASN A 473 29.38 -10.75 -3.58
N ALA A 474 29.32 -11.62 -4.60
CA ALA A 474 30.04 -12.89 -4.65
C ALA A 474 31.56 -12.68 -4.82
N ASP A 475 31.98 -11.80 -5.73
CA ASP A 475 33.39 -11.45 -5.98
C ASP A 475 34.07 -10.91 -4.71
N ILE A 476 33.34 -10.10 -3.93
CA ILE A 476 33.81 -9.55 -2.66
C ILE A 476 33.79 -10.60 -1.55
N GLU A 477 32.81 -11.51 -1.51
CA GLU A 477 32.80 -12.63 -0.55
C GLU A 477 33.89 -13.67 -0.83
N GLU A 478 34.27 -13.88 -2.08
CA GLU A 478 35.44 -14.68 -2.47
C GLU A 478 36.74 -14.04 -1.99
N TRP A 479 36.89 -12.74 -2.22
CA TRP A 479 38.06 -12.02 -1.73
C TRP A 479 38.15 -12.02 -0.20
N ILE A 480 37.04 -11.81 0.52
CA ILE A 480 37.00 -11.91 1.98
C ILE A 480 37.37 -13.34 2.44
N ARG A 481 36.91 -14.39 1.74
CA ARG A 481 37.32 -15.79 2.02
C ARG A 481 38.82 -16.00 1.83
N GLY A 482 39.41 -15.49 0.74
CA GLY A 482 40.85 -15.59 0.47
C GLY A 482 41.72 -14.84 1.50
N GLU A 483 41.31 -13.64 1.88
CA GLU A 483 41.99 -12.85 2.93
C GLU A 483 41.91 -13.53 4.31
N LEU A 484 40.75 -14.11 4.67
CA LEU A 484 40.58 -14.87 5.91
C LEU A 484 41.37 -16.18 5.90
N ALA A 485 41.47 -16.87 4.76
CA ALA A 485 42.30 -18.07 4.59
C ALA A 485 43.80 -17.74 4.72
N ALA A 486 44.22 -16.56 4.27
CA ALA A 486 45.55 -15.99 4.50
C ALA A 486 45.75 -15.44 5.93
N GLY A 487 44.85 -15.73 6.88
CA GLY A 487 44.94 -15.31 8.28
C GLY A 487 44.72 -13.83 8.56
N ARG A 488 44.37 -13.01 7.55
CA ARG A 488 44.25 -11.55 7.69
C ARG A 488 42.88 -11.14 8.24
N LYS A 489 42.88 -10.16 9.15
CA LYS A 489 41.69 -9.71 9.89
C LYS A 489 40.89 -8.67 9.11
N VAL A 490 40.15 -9.12 8.09
CA VAL A 490 39.38 -8.25 7.20
C VAL A 490 38.43 -7.29 7.94
N GLY A 491 38.68 -5.99 7.81
CA GLY A 491 37.91 -4.89 8.38
C GLY A 491 36.85 -4.29 7.45
N PHE A 492 35.86 -3.59 8.01
CA PHE A 492 34.78 -2.99 7.21
C PHE A 492 35.27 -1.88 6.24
N LYS A 493 36.41 -1.23 6.56
CA LYS A 493 37.04 -0.23 5.68
C LYS A 493 37.61 -0.91 4.45
N GLU A 494 38.47 -1.91 4.65
CA GLU A 494 39.11 -2.69 3.57
C GLU A 494 38.08 -3.28 2.59
N VAL A 495 36.98 -3.85 3.10
CA VAL A 495 35.86 -4.32 2.25
C VAL A 495 35.24 -3.19 1.44
N ALA A 496 35.02 -2.01 2.03
CA ALA A 496 34.46 -0.87 1.32
C ALA A 496 35.43 -0.32 0.27
N ASP A 497 36.74 -0.37 0.53
CA ASP A 497 37.79 0.22 -0.29
C ASP A 497 38.16 -0.69 -1.47
N GLU A 498 38.22 -2.01 -1.26
CA GLU A 498 38.32 -3.00 -2.35
C GLU A 498 37.04 -3.02 -3.21
N THR A 499 35.85 -2.85 -2.61
CA THR A 499 34.60 -2.71 -3.39
C THR A 499 34.61 -1.43 -4.24
N GLU A 500 35.05 -0.30 -3.67
CA GLU A 500 35.17 0.95 -4.42
C GLU A 500 36.20 0.84 -5.56
N LYS A 501 37.36 0.26 -5.29
CA LYS A 501 38.40 -0.05 -6.29
C LYS A 501 37.88 -0.94 -7.43
N ARG A 502 37.14 -2.00 -7.12
CA ARG A 502 36.50 -2.85 -8.15
C ARG A 502 35.40 -2.13 -8.93
N ARG A 503 34.62 -1.26 -8.30
CA ARG A 503 33.66 -0.38 -8.99
C ARG A 503 34.36 0.60 -9.93
N GLN A 504 35.48 1.19 -9.52
CA GLN A 504 36.26 2.11 -10.35
C GLN A 504 36.95 1.39 -11.53
N ALA A 505 37.31 0.12 -11.39
CA ALA A 505 37.84 -0.70 -12.49
C ALA A 505 36.76 -1.21 -13.46
N ASN A 506 35.64 -1.73 -12.93
CA ASN A 506 34.65 -2.48 -13.71
C ASN A 506 33.46 -1.62 -14.23
N LEU A 507 33.33 -0.36 -13.80
CA LEU A 507 32.24 0.53 -14.21
C LEU A 507 32.73 1.86 -14.78
N PRO A 508 31.99 2.49 -15.71
CA PRO A 508 32.25 3.85 -16.13
C PRO A 508 32.28 4.81 -14.94
N LYS A 509 33.27 5.72 -14.88
CA LYS A 509 33.53 6.63 -13.74
C LYS A 509 32.26 7.28 -13.15
N LYS A 510 31.32 7.72 -14.00
CA LYS A 510 30.03 8.30 -13.58
C LYS A 510 29.16 7.34 -12.76
N LYS A 511 29.09 6.05 -13.14
CA LYS A 511 28.29 5.03 -12.45
C LYS A 511 28.99 4.53 -11.18
N ALA A 512 30.33 4.49 -11.16
CA ALA A 512 31.09 4.25 -9.93
C ALA A 512 30.81 5.36 -8.89
N ALA A 513 30.84 6.62 -9.30
CA ALA A 513 30.50 7.76 -8.44
C ALA A 513 29.04 7.76 -7.97
N GLU A 514 28.09 7.33 -8.82
CA GLU A 514 26.66 7.21 -8.46
C GLU A 514 26.38 6.10 -7.42
N LEU A 515 27.13 5.00 -7.45
CA LEU A 515 27.03 3.91 -6.46
C LEU A 515 27.76 4.23 -5.15
N GLY A 516 28.82 5.03 -5.22
CA GLY A 516 29.64 5.48 -4.08
C GLY A 516 30.32 4.35 -3.30
N ARG A 517 30.90 4.72 -2.15
CA ARG A 517 31.51 3.81 -1.18
C ARG A 517 30.40 3.08 -0.41
N PRO A 518 30.42 1.74 -0.29
CA PRO A 518 29.32 0.99 0.31
C PRO A 518 29.20 1.23 1.82
N SER A 519 28.00 1.00 2.37
CA SER A 519 27.71 1.28 3.78
C SER A 519 28.40 0.29 4.73
N LYS A 520 28.71 0.76 5.94
CA LYS A 520 29.25 -0.05 7.04
C LYS A 520 28.38 -1.29 7.35
N THR A 521 27.06 -1.19 7.17
CA THR A 521 26.15 -2.34 7.36
C THR A 521 26.27 -3.36 6.22
N TRP A 522 26.35 -2.93 4.96
CA TRP A 522 26.57 -3.84 3.82
C TRP A 522 27.90 -4.60 3.95
N ALA A 523 28.97 -3.90 4.33
CA ALA A 523 30.30 -4.49 4.52
C ALA A 523 30.29 -5.58 5.60
N TYR A 524 29.68 -5.34 6.76
CA TYR A 524 29.53 -6.39 7.79
C TYR A 524 28.63 -7.54 7.33
N THR A 525 27.61 -7.30 6.50
CA THR A 525 26.84 -8.40 5.90
C THR A 525 27.73 -9.28 5.05
N ARG A 526 28.52 -8.73 4.11
CA ARG A 526 29.44 -9.52 3.27
C ARG A 526 30.47 -10.30 4.12
N ILE A 527 31.03 -9.68 5.17
CA ILE A 527 31.95 -10.36 6.10
C ILE A 527 31.25 -11.51 6.86
N SER A 528 29.98 -11.35 7.23
CA SER A 528 29.22 -12.39 7.94
C SER A 528 28.84 -13.56 7.04
N GLU A 529 28.46 -13.29 5.79
CA GLU A 529 28.16 -14.29 4.76
C GLU A 529 29.42 -15.08 4.38
N ALA A 530 30.54 -14.39 4.08
CA ALA A 530 31.82 -15.02 3.74
C ALA A 530 32.36 -15.95 4.84
N LYS A 531 32.02 -15.69 6.11
CA LYS A 531 32.37 -16.55 7.26
C LYS A 531 31.41 -17.73 7.48
N ASN A 532 30.24 -17.75 6.85
CA ASN A 532 29.19 -18.75 7.11
C ASN A 532 28.53 -19.24 5.80
N PRO A 533 29.30 -19.83 4.86
CA PRO A 533 28.80 -20.20 3.52
C PRO A 533 27.60 -21.16 3.53
N VAL A 534 27.48 -21.99 4.59
CA VAL A 534 26.39 -22.96 4.81
C VAL A 534 24.99 -22.34 4.78
N ARG A 535 24.85 -21.02 4.98
CA ARG A 535 23.54 -20.32 5.00
C ARG A 535 22.92 -19.99 3.64
N ARG A 536 23.53 -20.39 2.52
CA ARG A 536 22.97 -20.15 1.16
C ARG A 536 22.54 -21.40 0.39
N SER A 537 22.84 -22.59 0.90
CA SER A 537 22.44 -23.87 0.31
C SER A 537 21.11 -24.42 0.88
N ALA A 538 20.35 -23.57 1.59
CA ALA A 538 19.05 -23.83 2.19
C ALA A 538 18.22 -22.52 2.19
#